data_AF-A0A6N9P4M0-F1
#
_entry.id   AF-A0A6N9P4M0-F1
#
_cell.length_a   1.000
_cell.length_b   1.000
_cell.length_c   1.000
_cell.angle_alpha   90.00
_cell.angle_beta   90.00
_cell.angle_gamma   90.00
#
_symmetry.space_group_name_H-M   'P 1'
#
loop_
_entity.id
_entity.type
_entity.pdbx_description
1 polymer ?
#
loop_
_entity_poly.entity_id
_entity_poly.type
_entity_poly.pdbx_seq_one_letter_code
_entity_poly.pdbx_strand_id
1 'polypeptide(L)'
;MKIRICFELSTRDEAGNIDSTFGLSMTIGESDKEIDYQELTASINKEGVLRMTCLDSIVKPEDMRIITPEEYDEKYGDEEEPPC
;
A
#
# COMPACT_ATOMS: atom_id res chain seq x y z
N MET A 1 10.01 -4.36 16.12
CA MET A 1 9.96 -4.39 14.64
C MET A 1 8.78 -3.55 14.16
N LYS A 2 8.99 -2.60 13.25
CA LYS A 2 7.89 -1.79 12.70
C LYS A 2 7.09 -2.63 11.71
N ILE A 3 5.79 -2.78 11.97
CA ILE A 3 4.87 -3.48 11.08
C ILE A 3 4.36 -2.46 10.07
N ARG A 4 4.85 -2.57 8.84
CA ARG A 4 4.43 -1.72 7.72
C ARG A 4 3.69 -2.57 6.71
N ILE A 5 2.51 -2.12 6.31
CA ILE A 5 1.82 -2.68 5.16
C ILE A 5 1.92 -1.69 4.02
N CYS A 6 2.42 -2.18 2.90
CA CYS A 6 2.56 -1.41 1.70
C CYS A 6 1.54 -1.86 0.66
N PHE A 7 0.98 -0.90 -0.05
CA PHE A 7 -0.03 -1.11 -1.07
C PHE A 7 0.36 -0.36 -2.33
N GLU A 8 0.10 -0.99 -3.46
CA GLU A 8 0.15 -0.39 -4.78
C GLU A 8 -1.29 -0.19 -5.26
N LEU A 9 -1.66 1.04 -5.54
CA LEU A 9 -3.01 1.42 -5.95
C LEU A 9 -2.96 2.01 -7.34
N SER A 10 -3.84 1.52 -8.23
CA SER A 10 -3.98 2.06 -9.58
C SER A 10 -5.31 2.81 -9.71
N THR A 11 -5.26 4.04 -10.23
CA THR A 11 -6.45 4.77 -10.67
C THR A 11 -6.79 4.39 -12.11
N ARG A 12 -8.06 4.53 -12.47
CA ARG A 12 -8.52 4.33 -13.85
C ARG A 12 -9.09 5.60 -14.46
N ASP A 13 -8.86 5.79 -15.75
CA ASP A 13 -9.49 6.86 -16.53
C ASP A 13 -10.95 6.53 -16.89
N GLU A 14 -11.64 7.48 -17.55
CA GLU A 14 -13.02 7.29 -18.03
C GLU A 14 -13.14 6.16 -19.08
N ALA A 15 -12.03 5.78 -19.74
CA ALA A 15 -11.97 4.69 -20.69
C ALA A 15 -11.71 3.32 -20.01
N GLY A 16 -11.47 3.30 -18.69
CA GLY A 16 -11.22 2.10 -17.89
C GLY A 16 -9.78 1.60 -17.93
N ASN A 17 -8.86 2.35 -18.53
CA ASN A 17 -7.43 2.07 -18.53
C ASN A 17 -6.78 2.54 -17.23
N ILE A 18 -5.65 1.94 -16.86
CA ILE A 18 -4.85 2.45 -15.74
C ILE A 18 -4.30 3.81 -16.13
N ASP A 19 -4.72 4.83 -15.39
CA ASP A 19 -4.30 6.22 -15.59
C ASP A 19 -2.99 6.48 -14.85
N SER A 20 -2.98 6.18 -13.55
CA SER A 20 -1.84 6.39 -12.66
C SER A 20 -1.73 5.26 -11.64
N THR A 21 -0.52 4.98 -11.15
CA THR A 21 -0.28 4.02 -10.06
C THR A 21 0.57 4.69 -8.98
N PHE A 22 0.19 4.51 -7.73
CA PHE A 22 0.86 5.13 -6.59
C PHE A 22 1.00 4.14 -5.43
N GLY A 23 2.06 4.35 -4.65
CA GLY A 23 2.32 3.61 -3.43
C GLY A 23 1.62 4.23 -2.23
N LEU A 24 1.05 3.39 -1.38
CA LEU A 24 0.60 3.75 -0.04
C LEU A 24 1.32 2.88 0.99
N SER A 25 2.08 3.51 1.88
CA SER A 25 2.70 2.86 3.03
C SER A 25 1.91 3.19 4.30
N MET A 26 1.49 2.17 5.05
CA MET A 26 0.83 2.32 6.34
C MET A 26 1.59 1.58 7.43
N THR A 27 1.92 2.28 8.51
CA THR A 27 2.52 1.66 9.69
C THR A 27 1.41 1.36 10.70
N ILE A 28 1.19 0.07 11.01
CA ILE A 28 0.19 -0.35 12.02
C ILE A 28 0.73 -0.08 13.43
N GLY A 29 2.04 -0.23 13.62
CA GLY A 29 2.69 -0.05 14.91
C GLY A 29 4.00 -0.81 15.01
N GLU A 30 4.45 -1.02 16.23
CA GLU A 30 5.67 -1.76 16.54
C GLU A 30 5.31 -3.00 17.37
N SER A 31 5.85 -4.15 16.98
CA SER A 31 5.73 -5.40 17.72
C SER A 31 7.12 -5.99 17.95
N ASP A 32 7.31 -6.55 19.14
CA ASP A 32 8.52 -7.29 19.51
C ASP A 32 8.44 -8.78 19.12
N LYS A 33 7.27 -9.23 18.66
CA LYS A 33 7.05 -10.58 18.14
C LYS A 33 7.15 -10.59 16.61
N GLU A 34 7.72 -11.66 16.07
CA GLU A 34 7.64 -11.99 14.65
C GLU A 34 6.17 -12.18 14.27
N ILE A 35 5.70 -11.40 13.30
CA ILE A 35 4.33 -11.47 12.79
C ILE A 35 4.39 -12.10 11.41
N ASP A 36 3.52 -13.08 11.19
CA ASP A 36 3.33 -13.65 9.87
C ASP A 36 2.72 -12.60 8.95
N TYR A 37 3.54 -12.11 8.01
CA TYR A 37 3.11 -11.10 7.05
C TYR A 37 2.06 -11.65 6.08
N GLN A 38 2.09 -12.95 5.75
CA GLN A 38 1.10 -13.55 4.86
C GLN A 38 -0.26 -13.62 5.54
N GLU A 39 -0.30 -14.02 6.82
CA GLU A 39 -1.54 -14.03 7.59
C GLU A 39 -2.09 -12.60 7.79
N LEU A 40 -1.20 -11.66 8.13
CA LEU A 40 -1.56 -10.25 8.25
C LEU A 40 -2.18 -9.74 6.96
N THR A 41 -1.52 -9.93 5.81
CA THR A 41 -1.99 -9.43 4.52
C THR A 41 -3.25 -10.13 4.03
N ALA A 42 -3.43 -11.42 4.33
CA ALA A 42 -4.66 -12.14 4.03
C ALA A 42 -5.86 -11.62 4.84
N SER A 43 -5.62 -11.10 6.04
CA SER A 43 -6.67 -10.53 6.90
C SER A 43 -7.11 -9.11 6.53
N ILE A 44 -6.36 -8.42 5.64
CA ILE A 44 -6.64 -7.02 5.31
C ILE A 44 -7.88 -6.91 4.44
N ASN A 45 -8.83 -6.10 4.93
CA ASN A 45 -9.97 -5.67 4.14
C ASN A 45 -9.58 -4.47 3.26
N LYS A 46 -9.39 -4.71 1.95
CA LYS A 46 -9.08 -3.67 0.96
C LYS A 46 -10.11 -2.55 0.91
N GLU A 47 -11.41 -2.86 0.96
CA GLU A 47 -12.48 -1.84 0.99
C GLU A 47 -12.38 -0.97 2.25
N GLY A 48 -12.07 -1.59 3.40
CA GLY A 48 -11.86 -0.89 4.65
C GLY A 48 -10.68 0.07 4.59
N VAL A 49 -9.57 -0.35 3.99
CA VAL A 49 -8.38 0.49 3.78
C VAL A 49 -8.71 1.66 2.86
N LEU A 50 -9.36 1.41 1.73
CA LEU A 50 -9.75 2.46 0.78
C LEU A 50 -10.67 3.50 1.41
N ARG A 51 -11.64 3.07 2.23
CA ARG A 51 -12.50 3.99 2.99
C ARG A 51 -11.73 4.79 4.01
N MET A 52 -10.79 4.16 4.71
CA MET A 52 -9.96 4.83 5.72
C MET A 52 -9.07 5.92 5.11
N THR A 53 -8.60 5.71 3.88
CA THR A 53 -7.77 6.68 3.14
C THR A 53 -8.57 7.61 2.23
N CYS A 54 -9.90 7.53 2.25
CA CYS A 54 -10.81 8.29 1.38
C CYS A 54 -10.56 8.05 -0.13
N LEU A 55 -9.99 6.91 -0.49
CA LEU A 55 -9.71 6.49 -1.86
C LEU A 55 -10.80 5.59 -2.45
N ASP A 56 -11.81 5.21 -1.67
CA ASP A 56 -12.90 4.33 -2.07
C ASP A 56 -13.78 4.88 -3.19
N SER A 57 -13.72 6.19 -3.45
CA SER A 57 -14.40 6.84 -4.57
C SER A 57 -13.58 6.90 -5.87
N ILE A 58 -12.26 6.66 -5.80
CA ILE A 58 -11.32 6.88 -6.91
C ILE A 58 -10.67 5.56 -7.33
N VAL A 59 -10.36 4.69 -6.37
CA VAL A 59 -9.66 3.42 -6.58
C VAL A 59 -10.60 2.30 -6.18
N LYS A 60 -10.69 1.27 -7.02
CA LYS A 60 -11.45 0.06 -6.70
C LYS A 60 -10.61 -0.92 -5.88
N PRO A 61 -11.22 -1.74 -5.02
CA PRO A 61 -10.50 -2.78 -4.28
C PRO A 61 -9.76 -3.81 -5.16
N GLU A 62 -10.23 -4.02 -6.38
CA GLU A 62 -9.59 -4.87 -7.39
C GLU A 62 -8.29 -4.28 -7.94
N ASP A 63 -8.19 -2.94 -7.96
CA ASP A 63 -7.03 -2.18 -8.45
C ASP A 63 -6.02 -1.88 -7.33
N MET A 64 -6.23 -2.48 -6.15
CA MET A 64 -5.35 -2.39 -5.00
C MET A 64 -4.60 -3.71 -4.82
N ARG A 65 -3.28 -3.66 -4.86
CA ARG A 65 -2.39 -4.79 -4.62
C ARG A 65 -1.61 -4.57 -3.33
N ILE A 66 -1.53 -5.61 -2.51
CA ILE A 66 -0.64 -5.61 -1.35
C ILE A 66 0.73 -6.03 -1.83
N ILE A 67 1.75 -5.24 -1.51
CA ILE A 67 3.14 -5.50 -1.89
C ILE A 67 3.98 -5.59 -0.62
N THR A 68 5.12 -6.28 -0.70
CA THR A 68 6.03 -6.33 0.46
C THR A 68 6.65 -4.95 0.70
N PRO A 69 7.14 -4.66 1.92
CA PRO A 69 7.90 -3.43 2.17
C PRO A 69 9.12 -3.32 1.25
N GLU A 70 9.79 -4.43 0.95
CA GLU A 70 10.93 -4.46 0.02
C GLU A 70 10.52 -4.07 -1.41
N GLU A 71 9.41 -4.62 -1.94
CA GLU A 71 8.89 -4.24 -3.26
C GLU A 71 8.47 -2.75 -3.30
N TYR A 72 7.96 -2.23 -2.18
CA TYR A 72 7.58 -0.83 -2.07
C TYR A 72 8.82 0.06 -2.07
N ASP A 73 9.82 -0.27 -1.26
CA ASP A 73 11.04 0.52 -1.13
C ASP A 73 11.82 0.53 -2.46
N GLU A 74 11.83 -0.57 -3.23
CA GLU A 74 12.43 -0.61 -4.57
C GLU A 74 11.72 0.30 -5.58
N LYS A 75 10.39 0.42 -5.51
CA LYS A 75 9.59 1.19 -6.47
C LYS A 75 9.37 2.65 -6.09
N TYR A 76 9.27 2.91 -4.79
CA TYR A 76 8.80 4.17 -4.22
C TYR A 76 9.71 4.68 -3.10
N GLY A 77 10.70 3.90 -2.67
CA GLY A 77 11.58 4.20 -1.52
C GLY A 77 12.85 4.96 -1.86
N ASP A 78 12.93 5.62 -3.03
CA ASP A 78 13.95 6.63 -3.31
C ASP A 78 13.68 7.89 -2.45
N GLU A 79 13.93 7.76 -1.14
CA GLU A 79 14.36 8.87 -0.29
C GLU A 79 15.88 8.76 -0.13
N GLU A 80 16.64 8.90 -1.22
CA GLU A 80 17.96 9.52 -1.07
C GLU A 80 17.69 10.98 -0.67
N GLU A 81 17.82 11.25 0.64
CA GLU A 81 17.86 12.59 1.21
C GLU A 81 18.64 13.53 0.26
N PRO A 82 18.09 14.69 -0.16
CA PRO A 82 18.91 15.66 -0.87
C PRO A 82 20.10 16.02 0.04
N PRO A 83 21.36 15.88 -0.43
CA PRO A 83 22.51 16.22 0.38
C PRO A 83 22.44 17.70 0.77
N CYS A 84 22.38 18.00 2.07
CA CYS A 84 22.60 19.33 2.62
C CYS A 84 24.07 19.54 2.99
#